data_AF-A0A2J5P4D7-F1
#
_entry.id   AF-A0A2J5P4D7-F1
#
_cell.length_a   1.000
_cell.length_b   1.000
_cell.length_c   1.000
_cell.angle_alpha   90.00
_cell.angle_beta   90.00
_cell.angle_gamma   90.00
#
_symmetry.space_group_name_H-M   'P 1'
#
loop_
_entity.id
_entity.type
_entity.pdbx_description
1 polymer ?
#
loop_
_entity_poly.entity_id
_entity_poly.type
_entity_poly.pdbx_seq_one_letter_code
_entity_poly.pdbx_strand_id
1 'polypeptide(L)'
;LEDRIDVIPVDYCADALLMLLTSPLAHGEVVHISAGEENSVKFADIDNAMASALEQAPVGDKYAQVSYETLVKMRRELKAIFGPCNERLMLKAMRLYGAFATLNVRFSNDKLLSMGMPKPPRFTDYIDRCVQTTRGLSIPQQMAVDFK
;
A
#
# COMPACT_ATOMS: atom_id res chain seq x y z
N LEU A 1 1.71 14.84 -5.75
CA LEU A 1 0.53 14.08 -5.27
C LEU A 1 -0.26 13.40 -6.39
N GLU A 2 0.06 13.69 -7.66
CA GLU A 2 -0.52 12.99 -8.81
C GLU A 2 0.06 11.58 -9.03
N ASP A 3 1.19 11.27 -8.38
CA ASP A 3 1.78 9.93 -8.38
C ASP A 3 0.78 8.90 -7.87
N ARG A 4 0.80 7.73 -8.51
CA ARG A 4 -0.14 6.65 -8.22
C ARG A 4 0.62 5.47 -7.64
N ILE A 5 -0.04 4.76 -6.74
CA ILE A 5 0.50 3.53 -6.17
C ILE A 5 -0.33 2.33 -6.63
N ASP A 6 0.38 1.27 -6.96
CA ASP A 6 -0.18 0.01 -7.43
C ASP A 6 -0.33 -0.95 -6.25
N VAL A 7 -1.47 -0.86 -5.56
CA VAL A 7 -1.78 -1.64 -4.34
C VAL A 7 -3.10 -2.35 -4.53
N ILE A 8 -3.11 -3.64 -4.19
CA ILE A 8 -4.29 -4.51 -4.23
C ILE A 8 -4.60 -5.06 -2.83
N PRO A 9 -5.86 -5.40 -2.54
CA PRO A 9 -6.21 -6.15 -1.34
C PRO A 9 -5.54 -7.52 -1.30
N VAL A 10 -5.19 -7.99 -0.10
CA VAL A 10 -4.59 -9.32 0.10
C VAL A 10 -5.50 -10.45 -0.38
N ASP A 11 -6.82 -10.29 -0.21
CA ASP A 11 -7.81 -11.28 -0.63
C ASP A 11 -7.83 -11.44 -2.15
N TYR A 12 -7.76 -10.32 -2.89
CA TYR A 12 -7.65 -10.35 -4.36
C TYR A 12 -6.36 -11.04 -4.82
N CYS A 13 -5.25 -10.79 -4.12
CA CYS A 13 -3.99 -11.46 -4.39
C CYS A 13 -4.11 -12.98 -4.19
N ALA A 14 -4.76 -13.41 -3.10
CA ALA A 14 -5.00 -14.83 -2.83
C ALA A 14 -5.88 -15.50 -3.91
N ASP A 15 -6.97 -14.85 -4.30
CA ASP A 15 -7.86 -15.35 -5.36
C ASP A 15 -7.14 -15.47 -6.72
N ALA A 16 -6.32 -14.47 -7.06
CA ALA A 16 -5.50 -14.50 -8.27
C ALA A 16 -4.49 -15.65 -8.23
N LEU A 17 -3.79 -15.85 -7.09
CA LEU A 17 -2.86 -16.97 -6.93
C LEU A 17 -3.58 -18.32 -7.10
N LEU A 18 -4.77 -18.47 -6.51
CA LEU A 18 -5.57 -19.69 -6.65
C LEU A 18 -5.97 -19.96 -8.11
N MET A 19 -6.40 -18.92 -8.84
CA MET A 19 -6.72 -19.02 -10.27
C MET A 19 -5.49 -19.46 -11.10
N LEU A 20 -4.32 -18.88 -10.81
CA LEU A 20 -3.09 -19.16 -11.54
C LEU A 20 -2.60 -20.61 -11.35
N LEU A 21 -2.89 -21.24 -10.20
CA LEU A 21 -2.52 -22.65 -9.96
C LEU A 21 -3.14 -23.63 -10.96
N THR A 22 -4.33 -23.32 -11.47
CA THR A 22 -5.05 -24.17 -12.44
C THR A 22 -5.03 -23.60 -13.86
N SER A 23 -4.36 -22.48 -14.07
CA SER A 23 -4.32 -21.79 -15.36
C SER A 23 -3.32 -22.45 -16.32
N PRO A 24 -3.61 -22.50 -17.63
CA PRO A 24 -2.68 -23.06 -18.62
C PRO A 24 -1.56 -22.08 -18.97
N LEU A 25 -0.66 -21.81 -18.01
CA LEU A 25 0.51 -20.94 -18.19
C LEU A 25 1.66 -21.73 -18.84
N ALA A 26 2.27 -21.18 -19.89
CA ALA A 26 3.50 -21.75 -20.40
C ALA A 26 4.67 -21.52 -19.43
N HIS A 27 5.69 -22.38 -19.52
CA HIS A 27 6.88 -22.26 -18.70
C HIS A 27 7.57 -20.90 -18.91
N GLY A 28 7.91 -20.22 -17.81
CA GLY A 28 8.57 -18.90 -17.85
C GLY A 28 7.63 -17.74 -18.12
N GLU A 29 6.31 -17.97 -18.23
CA GLU A 29 5.36 -16.88 -18.35
C GLU A 29 5.28 -16.03 -17.09
N VAL A 30 5.26 -14.71 -17.29
CA VAL A 30 5.05 -13.73 -16.22
C VAL A 30 3.61 -13.24 -16.26
N VAL A 31 3.00 -13.14 -15.08
CA VAL A 31 1.68 -12.53 -14.86
C VAL A 31 1.83 -11.57 -13.68
N HIS A 32 1.43 -10.32 -13.86
CA HIS A 32 1.40 -9.36 -12.76
C HIS A 32 0.05 -9.43 -12.05
N ILE A 33 0.11 -9.58 -10.73
CA ILE A 33 -1.05 -9.41 -9.86
C ILE A 33 -0.96 -7.98 -9.32
N SER A 34 -1.72 -7.09 -9.95
CA SER A 34 -1.64 -5.65 -9.70
C SER A 34 -3.00 -4.98 -9.85
N ALA A 35 -3.12 -3.75 -9.35
CA ALA A 35 -4.28 -2.88 -9.52
C ALA A 35 -4.39 -2.43 -10.99
N GLY A 36 -3.26 -2.38 -11.70
CA GLY A 36 -3.22 -1.96 -13.10
C GLY A 36 -3.36 -0.44 -13.25
N GLU A 37 -3.35 0.00 -14.51
CA GLU A 37 -3.45 1.43 -14.84
C GLU A 37 -4.76 2.04 -14.31
N GLU A 38 -5.87 1.32 -14.49
CA GLU A 38 -7.22 1.77 -14.14
C GLU A 38 -7.41 1.96 -12.63
N ASN A 39 -7.04 0.95 -11.83
CA ASN A 39 -7.37 0.92 -10.40
C ASN A 39 -6.22 1.29 -9.46
N SER A 40 -5.02 1.58 -9.97
CA SER A 40 -3.99 2.29 -9.18
C SER A 40 -4.55 3.62 -8.65
N VAL A 41 -4.13 4.10 -7.48
CA VAL A 41 -4.74 5.28 -6.84
C VAL A 41 -3.72 6.35 -6.49
N LYS A 42 -4.13 7.62 -6.49
CA LYS A 42 -3.25 8.74 -6.12
C LYS A 42 -3.07 8.81 -4.61
N PHE A 43 -1.94 9.36 -4.16
CA PHE A 43 -1.73 9.62 -2.73
C PHE A 43 -2.77 10.57 -2.13
N ALA A 44 -3.27 11.56 -2.90
CA ALA A 44 -4.34 12.44 -2.45
C ALA A 44 -5.67 11.69 -2.25
N ASP A 45 -5.97 10.71 -3.10
CA ASP A 45 -7.18 9.89 -2.95
C ASP A 45 -7.08 9.00 -1.70
N ILE A 46 -5.88 8.48 -1.41
CA ILE A 46 -5.59 7.72 -0.19
C ILE A 46 -5.79 8.60 1.05
N ASP A 47 -5.27 9.83 1.07
CA ASP A 47 -5.45 10.76 2.19
C ASP A 47 -6.95 11.00 2.48
N ASN A 48 -7.74 11.27 1.44
CA ASN A 48 -9.19 11.46 1.58
C ASN A 48 -9.90 10.19 2.09
N ALA A 49 -9.57 9.01 1.54
CA ALA A 49 -10.17 7.75 1.96
C ALA A 49 -9.81 7.39 3.41
N MET A 50 -8.55 7.57 3.81
CA MET A 50 -8.10 7.38 5.20
C MET A 50 -8.82 8.33 6.15
N ALA A 51 -8.92 9.61 5.79
CA ALA A 51 -9.61 10.62 6.59
C ALA A 51 -11.09 10.27 6.79
N SER A 52 -11.77 9.84 5.72
CA SER A 52 -13.15 9.37 5.79
C SER A 52 -13.30 8.16 6.71
N ALA A 53 -12.44 7.15 6.57
CA ALA A 53 -12.49 5.93 7.39
C ALA A 53 -12.17 6.17 8.87
N LEU A 54 -11.37 7.20 9.17
CA LEU A 54 -11.01 7.60 10.53
C LEU A 54 -11.96 8.65 11.12
N GLU A 55 -12.96 9.13 10.36
CA GLU A 55 -13.85 10.24 10.72
C GLU A 55 -13.06 11.52 11.09
N GLN A 56 -12.03 11.84 10.31
CA GLN A 56 -11.13 12.97 10.52
C GLN A 56 -11.02 13.85 9.27
N ALA A 57 -10.47 15.05 9.42
CA ALA A 57 -10.14 15.88 8.27
C ALA A 57 -8.90 15.32 7.53
N PRO A 58 -8.87 15.36 6.19
CA PRO A 58 -7.68 14.98 5.43
C PRO A 58 -6.50 15.89 5.75
N VAL A 59 -5.28 15.41 5.51
CA VAL A 59 -4.08 16.24 5.62
C VAL A 59 -4.14 17.38 4.59
N GLY A 60 -4.68 17.09 3.39
CA GLY A 60 -5.00 18.09 2.37
C GLY A 60 -3.76 18.87 1.91
N ASP A 61 -3.87 20.20 1.88
CA ASP A 61 -2.79 21.09 1.41
C ASP A 61 -1.49 20.98 2.21
N LYS A 62 -1.52 20.38 3.40
CA LYS A 62 -0.33 20.12 4.23
C LYS A 62 0.42 18.86 3.82
N TYR A 63 -0.15 18.03 2.92
CA TYR A 63 0.48 16.81 2.48
C TYR A 63 1.67 17.16 1.60
N ALA A 64 2.87 16.82 2.07
CA ALA A 64 4.11 17.10 1.38
C ALA A 64 5.01 15.87 1.28
N GLN A 65 5.72 15.76 0.16
CA GLN A 65 6.84 14.83 0.05
C GLN A 65 8.03 15.41 0.82
N VAL A 66 8.67 14.58 1.64
CA VAL A 66 9.82 14.99 2.46
C VAL A 66 11.04 14.14 2.15
N SER A 67 12.24 14.71 2.32
CA SER A 67 13.48 13.95 2.15
C SER A 67 13.70 12.97 3.31
N TYR A 68 14.56 11.97 3.07
CA TYR A 68 14.92 11.01 4.12
C TYR A 68 15.64 11.69 5.29
N GLU A 69 16.46 12.73 5.05
CA GLU A 69 17.10 13.48 6.13
C GLU A 69 16.08 14.16 7.05
N THR A 70 14.96 14.64 6.49
CA THR A 70 13.85 15.21 7.27
C THR A 70 13.22 14.14 8.17
N LEU A 71 12.96 12.95 7.65
CA LEU A 71 12.45 11.83 8.46
C LEU A 71 13.39 11.46 9.61
N VAL A 72 14.72 11.46 9.36
CA VAL A 72 15.74 11.19 10.38
C VAL A 72 15.74 12.25 11.49
N LYS A 73 15.48 13.52 11.16
CA LYS A 73 15.36 14.61 12.15
C LYS A 73 14.12 14.44 13.02
N MET A 74 13.03 13.93 12.46
CA MET A 74 11.75 13.67 13.16
C MET A 74 11.72 12.34 13.92
N ARG A 75 12.81 11.56 13.93
CA ARG A 75 12.81 10.17 14.46
C ARG A 75 12.24 10.02 15.89
N ARG A 76 12.43 11.04 16.74
CA ARG A 76 11.96 11.03 18.13
C ARG A 76 10.44 11.20 18.26
N GLU A 77 9.80 11.75 17.24
CA GLU A 77 8.35 11.95 17.16
C GLU A 77 7.64 10.69 16.66
N LEU A 78 8.33 9.79 15.96
CA LEU A 78 7.75 8.57 15.36
C LEU A 78 7.00 7.73 16.38
N LYS A 79 7.50 7.61 17.62
CA LYS A 79 6.85 6.84 18.69
C LYS A 79 5.49 7.42 19.12
N ALA A 80 5.30 8.73 18.96
CA ALA A 80 4.03 9.38 19.27
C ALA A 80 3.02 9.20 18.13
N ILE A 81 3.50 9.07 16.89
CA ILE A 81 2.67 8.89 15.69
C ILE A 81 2.28 7.42 15.51
N PHE A 82 3.24 6.51 15.61
CA PHE A 82 3.08 5.09 15.28
C PHE A 82 2.84 4.19 16.48
N GLY A 83 3.02 4.70 17.70
CA GLY A 83 3.09 3.93 18.92
C GLY A 83 4.52 3.49 19.28
N PRO A 84 4.73 2.82 20.43
CA PRO A 84 6.05 2.41 20.90
C PRO A 84 6.80 1.58 19.85
N CYS A 85 7.91 2.11 19.33
CA CYS A 85 8.61 1.52 18.18
C CYS A 85 10.13 1.62 18.30
N ASN A 86 10.86 0.76 17.57
CA ASN A 86 12.29 0.95 17.34
C ASN A 86 12.50 1.96 16.21
N GLU A 87 12.99 3.17 16.55
CA GLU A 87 13.16 4.28 15.60
C GLU A 87 14.02 3.89 14.38
N ARG A 88 15.08 3.10 14.58
CA ARG A 88 15.97 2.68 13.48
C ARG A 88 15.26 1.73 12.52
N LEU A 89 14.44 0.83 13.06
CA LEU A 89 13.63 -0.09 12.26
C LEU A 89 12.60 0.67 11.43
N MET A 90 11.89 1.62 12.05
CA MET A 90 10.90 2.45 11.37
C MET A 90 11.53 3.30 10.25
N LEU A 91 12.70 3.91 10.49
CA LEU A 91 13.42 4.64 9.45
C LEU A 91 13.86 3.74 8.30
N LYS A 92 14.31 2.51 8.59
CA LYS A 92 14.64 1.52 7.56
C LYS A 92 13.41 1.16 6.72
N ALA A 93 12.25 0.98 7.36
CA ALA A 93 10.98 0.71 6.70
C ALA A 93 10.55 1.85 5.79
N MET A 94 10.55 3.08 6.31
CA MET A 94 10.23 4.28 5.55
C MET A 94 11.14 4.46 4.34
N ARG A 95 12.44 4.17 4.49
CA ARG A 95 13.37 4.21 3.36
C ARG A 95 13.02 3.17 2.30
N LEU A 96 12.71 1.94 2.71
CA LEU A 96 12.38 0.85 1.79
C LEU A 96 11.09 1.13 1.01
N TYR A 97 9.99 1.40 1.72
CA TYR A 97 8.70 1.66 1.10
C TYR A 97 8.67 3.00 0.37
N GLY A 98 9.34 4.02 0.90
CA GLY A 98 9.49 5.31 0.24
C GLY A 98 10.26 5.19 -1.08
N ALA A 99 11.37 4.44 -1.11
CA ALA A 99 12.10 4.20 -2.35
C ALA A 99 11.24 3.49 -3.39
N PHE A 100 10.45 2.49 -2.99
CA PHE A 100 9.51 1.82 -3.90
C PHE A 100 8.44 2.78 -4.42
N ALA A 101 7.83 3.58 -3.54
CA ALA A 101 6.82 4.57 -3.92
C ALA A 101 7.38 5.62 -4.91
N THR A 102 8.65 6.03 -4.77
CA THR A 102 9.28 6.98 -5.71
C THR A 102 9.50 6.42 -7.11
N LEU A 103 9.43 5.10 -7.30
CA LEU A 103 9.52 4.53 -8.64
C LEU A 103 8.26 4.84 -9.48
N ASN A 104 7.12 5.14 -8.84
CA ASN A 104 5.84 5.42 -9.50
C ASN A 104 5.48 4.36 -10.56
N VAL A 105 5.90 3.11 -10.31
CA VAL A 105 5.72 1.99 -11.22
C VAL A 105 4.32 1.45 -11.05
N ARG A 106 3.69 1.19 -12.19
CA ARG A 106 2.40 0.50 -12.30
C ARG A 106 2.59 -0.68 -13.23
N PHE A 107 2.08 -1.83 -12.85
CA PHE A 107 2.18 -3.05 -13.63
C PHE A 107 0.89 -3.25 -14.40
N SER A 108 0.97 -3.59 -15.69
CA SER A 108 -0.23 -4.02 -16.44
C SER A 108 -0.69 -5.38 -15.91
N ASN A 109 -1.98 -5.47 -15.61
CA ASN A 109 -2.70 -6.70 -15.25
C ASN A 109 -3.54 -7.25 -16.41
N ASP A 110 -3.39 -6.74 -17.64
CA ASP A 110 -4.23 -7.11 -18.78
C ASP A 110 -4.24 -8.61 -19.04
N LYS A 111 -3.10 -9.27 -18.83
CA LYS A 111 -2.99 -10.73 -18.95
C LYS A 111 -3.79 -11.46 -17.88
N LEU A 112 -3.73 -11.01 -16.62
CA LEU A 112 -4.49 -11.62 -15.54
C LEU A 112 -6.01 -11.46 -15.80
N LEU A 113 -6.42 -10.29 -16.28
CA LEU A 113 -7.81 -10.00 -16.64
C LEU A 113 -8.28 -10.82 -17.85
N SER A 114 -7.44 -11.00 -18.88
CA SER A 114 -7.78 -11.79 -20.06
C SER A 114 -7.94 -13.28 -19.76
N MET A 115 -7.34 -13.75 -18.66
CA MET A 115 -7.53 -15.11 -18.13
C MET A 115 -8.84 -15.29 -17.35
N GLY A 116 -9.61 -14.22 -17.16
CA GLY A 116 -10.92 -14.26 -16.49
C GLY A 116 -10.93 -13.80 -15.04
N MET A 117 -9.79 -13.32 -14.51
CA MET A 117 -9.77 -12.68 -13.19
C MET A 117 -10.63 -11.41 -13.23
N PRO A 118 -11.52 -11.16 -12.24
CA PRO A 118 -12.23 -9.90 -12.14
C PRO A 118 -11.26 -8.73 -11.93
N LYS A 119 -11.70 -7.51 -12.17
CA LYS A 119 -10.90 -6.32 -11.85
C LYS A 119 -10.64 -6.25 -10.34
N PRO A 120 -9.43 -5.86 -9.90
CA PRO A 120 -9.14 -5.68 -8.48
C PRO A 120 -9.94 -4.53 -7.90
N PRO A 121 -10.41 -4.61 -6.64
CA PRO A 121 -10.91 -3.44 -5.93
C PRO A 121 -9.83 -2.35 -5.85
N ARG A 122 -10.22 -1.08 -5.92
CA ARG A 122 -9.27 0.02 -5.70
C ARG A 122 -8.85 0.02 -4.23
N PHE A 123 -7.60 0.37 -3.96
CA PHE A 123 -7.11 0.43 -2.57
C PHE A 123 -7.95 1.38 -1.70
N THR A 124 -8.41 2.51 -2.25
CA THR A 124 -9.28 3.47 -1.57
C THR A 124 -10.60 2.87 -1.08
N ASP A 125 -11.12 1.87 -1.79
CA ASP A 125 -12.40 1.23 -1.45
C ASP A 125 -12.21 0.16 -0.36
N TYR A 126 -10.95 -0.26 -0.13
CA TYR A 126 -10.57 -1.27 0.85
C TYR A 126 -10.03 -0.66 2.16
N ILE A 127 -9.70 0.63 2.17
CA ILE A 127 -9.10 1.33 3.32
C ILE A 127 -10.00 1.26 4.57
N ASP A 128 -11.31 1.41 4.43
CA ASP A 128 -12.23 1.33 5.57
C ASP A 128 -12.12 -0.01 6.30
N ARG A 129 -12.01 -1.10 5.53
CA ARG A 129 -11.78 -2.44 6.08
C ARG A 129 -10.43 -2.56 6.79
N CYS A 130 -9.37 -1.95 6.26
CA CYS A 130 -8.07 -1.89 6.93
C CYS A 130 -8.16 -1.15 8.26
N VAL A 131 -8.78 0.02 8.29
CA VAL A 131 -8.96 0.82 9.51
C VAL A 131 -9.80 0.06 10.54
N GLN A 132 -10.89 -0.58 10.10
CA GLN A 132 -11.76 -1.37 10.96
C GLN A 132 -11.01 -2.55 11.61
N THR A 133 -10.27 -3.33 10.82
CA THR A 133 -9.63 -4.56 11.29
C THR A 133 -8.35 -4.33 12.08
N THR A 134 -7.74 -3.15 11.94
CA THR A 134 -6.51 -2.77 12.67
C THR A 134 -6.76 -1.81 13.82
N ARG A 135 -8.02 -1.50 14.12
CA ARG A 135 -8.40 -0.58 15.20
C ARG A 135 -7.77 -1.02 16.53
N GLY A 136 -7.04 -0.09 17.16
CA GLY A 136 -6.35 -0.32 18.44
C GLY A 136 -4.99 -0.99 18.31
N LEU A 137 -4.53 -1.34 17.10
CA LEU A 137 -3.18 -1.84 16.86
C LEU A 137 -2.25 -0.69 16.46
N SER A 138 -1.10 -0.60 17.11
CA SER A 138 -0.02 0.29 16.70
C SER A 138 0.60 -0.17 15.38
N ILE A 139 1.23 0.75 14.64
CA ILE A 139 1.91 0.42 13.38
C ILE A 139 3.00 -0.65 13.58
N PRO A 140 3.85 -0.62 14.63
CA PRO A 140 4.82 -1.69 14.89
C PRO A 140 4.19 -3.07 15.10
N GLN A 141 2.99 -3.15 15.68
CA GLN A 141 2.28 -4.43 15.83
C GLN A 141 1.79 -4.96 14.49
N GLN A 142 1.33 -4.08 13.60
CA GLN A 142 0.90 -4.45 12.25
C GLN A 142 2.10 -4.90 11.39
N MET A 143 3.27 -4.30 11.60
CA MET A 143 4.51 -4.56 10.85
C MET A 143 5.39 -5.65 11.49
N ALA A 144 4.86 -6.45 12.44
CA ALA A 144 5.67 -7.38 13.22
C ALA A 144 6.38 -8.47 12.39
N VAL A 145 5.93 -8.70 11.16
CA VAL A 145 6.50 -9.70 10.22
C VAL A 145 7.45 -9.09 9.18
N ASP A 146 7.48 -7.76 9.02
CA ASP A 146 8.20 -7.10 7.92
C ASP A 146 9.73 -7.11 8.09
N PHE A 147 10.20 -7.28 9.32
CA PHE A 147 11.63 -7.24 9.66
C PHE A 147 12.09 -8.44 10.51
N LYS A 148 11.40 -9.57 10.39
CA LYS A 148 11.86 -10.84 10.96
C LYS A 148 13.05 -11.42 10.19
#